data_AF-A0A0G3HEE4-F1
#
_entry.id   AF-A0A0G3HEE4-F1
#
_cell.length_a   1.000
_cell.length_b   1.000
_cell.length_c   1.000
_cell.angle_alpha   90.00
_cell.angle_beta   90.00
_cell.angle_gamma   90.00
#
_symmetry.space_group_name_H-M   'P 1'
#
loop_
_entity.id
_entity.type
_entity.pdbx_description
1 polymer ?
#
loop_
_entity_poly.entity_id
_entity_poly.type
_entity_poly.pdbx_seq_one_letter_code
_entity_poly.pdbx_strand_id
1 'polypeptide(L)'
;MRWLAWAASLALSVVAIGATFLGAPSAISVMALVGAALCFLGAAWLKARTVRTAEVTITEQQQDTLRRMKAEGDYGLALRQIQMWHRYASAEDARRILDAL
;
A
#
# COMPACT_ATOMS: atom_id res chain seq x y z
N MET A 1 -12.65 0.65 -11.23
CA MET A 1 -12.75 -0.63 -10.48
C MET A 1 -12.22 -0.58 -9.03
N ARG A 2 -11.11 0.12 -8.71
CA ARG A 2 -10.48 0.06 -7.37
C ARG A 2 -11.39 0.44 -6.19
N TRP A 3 -12.27 1.42 -6.35
CA TRP A 3 -13.15 1.92 -5.29
C TRP A 3 -14.40 1.06 -5.06
N LEU A 4 -14.80 0.23 -6.04
CA LEU A 4 -16.02 -0.55 -5.96
C LEU A 4 -15.99 -1.59 -4.83
N ALA A 5 -14.86 -2.28 -4.64
CA ALA A 5 -14.74 -3.28 -3.58
C ALA A 5 -14.78 -2.66 -2.17
N TRP A 6 -14.20 -1.46 -2.01
CA TRP A 6 -14.27 -0.70 -0.76
C TRP A 6 -15.68 -0.18 -0.49
N ALA A 7 -16.35 0.34 -1.52
CA ALA A 7 -17.74 0.79 -1.42
C ALA A 7 -18.70 -0.36 -1.12
N ALA A 8 -18.51 -1.52 -1.74
CA ALA A 8 -19.29 -2.74 -1.47
C ALA A 8 -19.08 -3.24 -0.03
N SER A 9 -17.84 -3.23 0.47
CA SER A 9 -17.53 -3.59 1.87
C SER A 9 -18.22 -2.65 2.87
N LEU A 10 -18.20 -1.34 2.60
CA LEU A 10 -18.90 -0.35 3.42
C LEU A 10 -20.42 -0.58 3.39
N ALA A 11 -21.00 -0.76 2.21
CA ALA A 11 -22.43 -0.98 2.06
C ALA A 11 -22.89 -2.26 2.77
N LEU A 12 -22.16 -3.38 2.64
CA LEU A 12 -22.46 -4.63 3.32
C LEU A 12 -22.34 -4.51 4.85
N SER A 13 -21.37 -3.73 5.33
CA SER A 13 -21.25 -3.41 6.77
C SER A 13 -22.47 -2.63 7.28
N VAL A 14 -22.94 -1.64 6.53
CA VAL A 14 -24.15 -0.87 6.87
C VAL A 14 -25.39 -1.78 6.87
N VAL A 15 -25.53 -2.67 5.89
CA VAL A 15 -26.61 -3.66 5.83
C VAL A 15 -26.58 -4.61 7.01
N ALA A 16 -25.40 -5.10 7.42
CA ALA A 16 -25.27 -5.98 8.58
C ALA A 16 -25.70 -5.30 9.89
N ILE A 17 -25.32 -4.03 10.07
CA ILE A 17 -25.75 -3.22 11.22
C ILE A 17 -27.27 -3.01 11.16
N GLY A 18 -27.81 -2.57 10.02
CA GLY A 18 -29.25 -2.36 9.84
C GLY A 18 -30.07 -3.61 10.09
N ALA A 19 -29.69 -4.75 9.51
CA ALA A 19 -30.36 -6.04 9.72
C ALA A 19 -30.43 -6.43 11.20
N THR A 20 -29.38 -6.12 11.96
CA THR A 20 -29.34 -6.37 13.41
C THR A 20 -30.33 -5.47 14.16
N PHE A 21 -30.43 -4.19 13.80
CA PHE A 21 -31.38 -3.25 14.42
C PHE A 21 -32.86 -3.53 14.05
N LEU A 22 -33.11 -4.04 12.84
CA LEU A 22 -34.47 -4.39 12.39
C LEU A 22 -34.93 -5.78 12.88
N GLY A 23 -34.15 -6.46 13.73
CA GLY A 23 -34.51 -7.78 14.26
C GLY A 23 -34.51 -8.88 13.19
N ALA A 24 -33.76 -8.71 12.10
CA ALA A 24 -33.65 -9.72 11.06
C ALA A 24 -32.95 -10.97 11.61
N PRO A 25 -33.18 -12.15 11.01
CA PRO A 25 -32.48 -13.37 11.38
C PRO A 25 -30.97 -13.16 11.38
N SER A 26 -30.31 -13.58 12.47
CA SER A 26 -28.86 -13.39 12.68
C SER A 26 -28.00 -13.91 11.54
N ALA A 27 -28.47 -14.95 10.83
CA ALA A 27 -27.84 -15.47 9.63
C ALA A 27 -27.60 -14.39 8.55
N ILE A 28 -28.53 -13.46 8.37
CA ILE A 28 -28.43 -12.39 7.36
C ILE A 28 -27.31 -11.41 7.75
N SER A 29 -27.26 -10.99 9.01
CA SER A 29 -26.19 -10.13 9.52
C SER A 29 -24.82 -10.80 9.41
N VAL A 30 -24.73 -12.09 9.73
CA VAL A 30 -23.48 -12.87 9.62
C VAL A 30 -23.03 -12.97 8.17
N MET A 31 -23.92 -13.32 7.23
CA MET A 31 -23.56 -13.42 5.81
C MET A 31 -23.12 -12.07 5.22
N ALA A 32 -23.82 -10.98 5.58
CA ALA A 32 -23.45 -9.64 5.16
C ALA A 32 -22.05 -9.23 5.69
N LEU A 33 -21.76 -9.54 6.96
CA LEU A 33 -20.46 -9.27 7.57
C LEU A 33 -19.32 -10.07 6.92
N VAL A 34 -19.55 -11.35 6.64
CA VAL A 34 -18.57 -12.20 5.94
C VAL A 34 -18.30 -11.66 4.54
N GLY A 35 -19.34 -11.28 3.79
CA GLY A 35 -19.19 -10.64 2.48
C GLY A 35 -18.38 -9.33 2.56
N ALA A 36 -18.67 -8.49 3.56
CA ALA A 36 -17.95 -7.23 3.77
C ALA A 36 -16.45 -7.47 4.04
N ALA A 37 -16.13 -8.47 4.88
CA ALA A 37 -14.76 -8.84 5.21
C ALA A 37 -13.99 -9.35 3.99
N LEU A 38 -14.59 -10.21 3.17
CA LEU A 38 -13.97 -10.72 1.94
C LEU A 38 -13.67 -9.60 0.94
N CYS A 39 -14.63 -8.69 0.73
CA CYS A 39 -14.42 -7.52 -0.13
C CYS A 39 -13.30 -6.62 0.39
N PHE A 40 -13.25 -6.38 1.69
CA PHE A 40 -12.21 -5.58 2.32
C PHE A 40 -10.82 -6.19 2.14
N LEU A 41 -10.68 -7.48 2.50
CA LEU A 41 -9.41 -8.19 2.40
C LEU A 41 -8.92 -8.28 0.95
N GLY A 42 -9.81 -8.58 0.01
CA GLY A 42 -9.48 -8.60 -1.41
C GLY A 42 -8.99 -7.23 -1.92
N ALA A 43 -9.68 -6.15 -1.53
CA ALA A 43 -9.31 -4.79 -1.94
C ALA A 43 -8.00 -4.32 -1.31
N ALA A 44 -7.76 -4.66 -0.04
CA ALA A 44 -6.51 -4.38 0.67
C ALA A 44 -5.33 -5.15 0.05
N TRP A 45 -5.52 -6.42 -0.28
CA TRP A 45 -4.50 -7.24 -0.92
C TRP A 45 -4.11 -6.71 -2.31
N LEU A 46 -5.11 -6.34 -3.14
CA LEU A 46 -4.87 -5.75 -4.45
C LEU A 46 -4.10 -4.42 -4.36
N LYS A 47 -4.44 -3.59 -3.35
CA LYS A 47 -3.73 -2.33 -3.06
C LYS A 47 -2.29 -2.59 -2.63
N ALA A 48 -2.06 -3.55 -1.74
CA ALA A 48 -0.72 -3.90 -1.28
C ALA A 48 0.16 -4.37 -2.46
N ARG A 49 -0.41 -5.17 -3.38
CA ARG A 49 0.30 -5.66 -4.56
C ARG A 49 0.67 -4.53 -5.53
N THR A 50 -0.25 -3.61 -5.78
CA THR A 50 0.00 -2.46 -6.68
C THR A 50 1.01 -1.47 -6.12
N VAL A 51 1.03 -1.30 -4.79
CA VAL A 51 2.02 -0.44 -4.12
C VAL A 51 3.43 -1.03 -4.18
N ARG A 52 3.58 -2.36 -4.07
CA ARG A 52 4.88 -3.03 -4.23
C ARG A 52 5.47 -2.91 -5.64
N THR A 53 4.63 -2.77 -6.65
CA THR A 53 5.05 -2.63 -8.06
C THR A 53 5.23 -1.18 -8.49
N ALA A 54 5.01 -0.19 -7.62
CA ALA A 54 5.29 1.19 -7.97
C ALA A 54 6.80 1.34 -8.15
N GLU A 55 7.21 1.60 -9.39
CA GLU A 55 8.61 1.73 -9.78
C GLU A 55 9.26 2.87 -8.98
N VAL A 56 10.41 2.59 -8.38
CA VAL A 56 11.16 3.57 -7.60
C VAL A 56 11.93 4.44 -8.59
N THR A 57 11.25 5.45 -9.14
CA THR A 57 11.86 6.39 -10.08
C THR A 57 12.53 7.54 -9.33
N ILE A 58 13.83 7.72 -9.53
CA ILE A 58 14.64 8.79 -8.96
C ILE A 58 14.71 9.95 -9.96
N THR A 59 14.39 11.17 -9.54
CA THR A 59 14.49 12.38 -10.37
C THR A 59 15.94 12.82 -10.54
N GLU A 60 16.27 13.59 -11.58
CA GLU A 60 17.65 14.08 -11.82
C GLU A 60 18.25 14.81 -10.60
N GLN A 61 17.46 15.64 -9.91
CA GLN A 61 17.91 16.32 -8.69
C GLN A 61 18.27 15.36 -7.55
N GLN A 62 17.53 14.26 -7.41
CA GLN A 62 17.83 13.21 -6.44
C GLN A 62 19.08 12.43 -6.86
N GLN A 63 19.28 12.19 -8.16
CA GLN A 63 20.51 11.55 -8.67
C GLN A 63 21.75 12.37 -8.33
N ASP A 64 21.71 13.69 -8.54
CA ASP A 64 22.82 14.57 -8.21
C ASP A 64 23.16 14.55 -6.72
N THR A 65 22.13 14.52 -5.87
CA THR A 65 22.29 14.41 -4.42
C THR A 65 22.96 13.08 -4.06
N LEU A 66 22.51 11.97 -4.63
CA LEU A 66 23.07 10.64 -4.36
C LEU A 66 24.50 10.50 -4.88
N ARG A 67 24.82 11.08 -6.04
CA ARG A 67 26.18 11.12 -6.58
C ARG A 67 27.14 11.88 -5.68
N ARG A 68 26.70 13.01 -5.11
CA ARG A 68 27.49 13.76 -4.11
C ARG A 68 27.75 12.92 -2.86
N MET A 69 26.72 12.31 -2.29
CA MET A 69 26.86 11.43 -1.12
C MET A 69 27.78 10.23 -1.40
N LYS A 70 27.73 9.67 -2.62
CA LYS A 70 28.62 8.58 -3.06
C LYS A 70 30.07 9.04 -3.16
N ALA A 71 30.31 10.23 -3.69
CA ALA A 71 31.64 10.83 -3.77
C ALA A 71 32.23 11.16 -2.39
N GLU A 72 31.38 11.52 -1.42
CA GLU A 72 31.74 11.78 -0.02
C GLU A 72 31.97 10.49 0.79
N GLY A 73 31.61 9.32 0.25
CA GLY A 73 31.77 8.02 0.93
C GLY A 73 30.60 7.65 1.85
N ASP A 74 29.51 8.43 1.85
CA ASP A 74 28.37 8.31 2.76
C ASP A 74 27.29 7.35 2.25
N TYR A 75 27.69 6.14 1.85
CA TYR A 75 26.80 5.10 1.29
C TYR A 75 25.63 4.74 2.22
N GLY A 76 25.86 4.73 3.54
CA GLY A 76 24.82 4.43 4.52
C GLY A 76 23.73 5.51 4.60
N LEU A 77 24.12 6.78 4.47
CA LEU A 77 23.18 7.91 4.45
C LEU A 77 22.42 7.96 3.12
N ALA A 78 23.10 7.74 2.00
CA ALA A 78 22.47 7.66 0.68
C ALA A 78 21.36 6.58 0.65
N LEU A 79 21.60 5.41 1.26
CA LEU A 79 20.60 4.35 1.33
C LEU A 79 19.35 4.77 2.12
N ARG A 80 19.54 5.40 3.28
CA ARG A 80 18.45 5.91 4.12
C ARG A 80 17.70 7.03 3.41
N GLN A 81 18.41 7.88 2.67
CA GLN A 81 17.80 8.96 1.90
C GLN A 81 16.83 8.42 0.84
N ILE A 82 17.21 7.37 0.11
CA ILE A 82 16.33 6.71 -0.86
C ILE A 82 15.09 6.13 -0.17
N GLN A 83 15.24 5.49 0.97
CA GLN A 83 14.12 4.92 1.74
C GLN A 83 13.19 5.99 2.32
N MET A 84 13.71 7.19 2.65
CA MET A 84 12.88 8.32 3.07
C MET A 84 12.06 8.89 1.93
N TRP A 85 12.64 9.00 0.72
CA TRP A 85 11.91 9.45 -0.47
C TRP A 85 10.89 8.41 -0.95
N HIS A 86 11.23 7.13 -0.85
CA HIS A 86 10.42 6.03 -1.34
C HIS A 86 10.10 5.07 -0.20
N ARG A 87 8.97 5.34 0.48
CA ARG A 87 8.50 4.60 1.66
C ARG A 87 8.44 3.07 1.48
N TYR A 88 8.29 2.59 0.25
CA TYR A 88 8.17 1.16 -0.06
C TYR A 88 9.42 0.57 -0.72
N ALA A 89 10.48 1.37 -0.94
CA ALA A 89 11.74 0.86 -1.45
C ALA A 89 12.40 -0.04 -0.41
N SER A 90 12.71 -1.28 -0.79
CA SER A 90 13.49 -2.16 0.07
C SER A 90 14.94 -1.66 0.17
N ALA A 91 15.69 -2.15 1.16
CA ALA A 91 17.12 -1.87 1.24
C ALA A 91 17.88 -2.38 -0.01
N GLU A 92 17.42 -3.48 -0.60
CA GLU A 92 17.98 -4.04 -1.83
C GLU A 92 17.68 -3.15 -3.04
N ASP A 93 16.47 -2.61 -3.15
CA ASP A 93 16.12 -1.66 -4.22
C ASP A 93 16.92 -0.37 -4.09
N ALA A 94 17.06 0.16 -2.88
CA ALA A 94 17.87 1.34 -2.61
C ALA A 94 19.35 1.12 -2.98
N ARG A 95 19.90 -0.07 -2.72
CA ARG A 95 21.27 -0.44 -3.15
C ARG A 95 21.36 -0.51 -4.66
N ARG A 96 20.44 -1.22 -5.31
CA ARG A 96 20.41 -1.35 -6.78
C ARG A 96 20.37 0.02 -7.46
N ILE A 97 19.59 0.95 -6.91
CA ILE A 97 19.51 2.34 -7.39
C ILE A 97 20.85 3.06 -7.22
N LEU A 98 21.49 2.94 -6.04
CA LEU A 98 22.77 3.59 -5.76
C LEU A 98 23.94 3.02 -6.58
N ASP A 99 23.89 1.72 -6.88
CA ASP A 99 24.88 1.04 -7.72
C ASP A 99 24.72 1.41 -9.20
N ALA A 100 23.49 1.73 -9.64
CA ALA A 100 23.18 2.16 -11.01
C ALA A 100 23.53 3.64 -11.30
N LEU A 101 23.92 4.42 -10.28
CA LEU A 101 24.25 5.86 -10.35
C LEU A 101 25.74 6.14 -10.54
#